data_AF-A0A1E3NPE7-F1
#
_entry.id   AF-A0A1E3NPE7-F1
#
_cell.length_a   1.000
_cell.length_b   1.000
_cell.length_c   1.000
_cell.angle_alpha   90.00
_cell.angle_beta   90.00
_cell.angle_gamma   90.00
#
_symmetry.space_group_name_H-M   'P 1'
#
loop_
_entity.id
_entity.type
_entity.pdbx_description
1 polymer ?
#
loop_
_entity_poly.entity_id
_entity_poly.type
_entity_poly.pdbx_seq_one_letter_code
_entity_poly.pdbx_strand_id
1 'polypeptide(L)'
;MNTTLVIILLFIAFKLFSVLRRYLTTTPRQMSQQTISQVEELIKTKPVFVASKTYCPYCSATKKLINEIYPEAYILELDTMEEGSEIQDALAKITGQRTVPNVFINGKHIGGNSDLQSLGKEKIKKLIG
;
A
#
# COMPACT_ATOMS: atom_id res chain seq x y z
N MET A 1 -31.98 -51.46 3.46
CA MET A 1 -31.20 -50.31 3.97
C MET A 1 -32.18 -49.26 4.48
N ASN A 2 -32.09 -48.90 5.76
CA ASN A 2 -33.08 -48.05 6.44
C ASN A 2 -32.95 -46.59 5.95
N THR A 3 -34.01 -46.05 5.35
CA THR A 3 -34.05 -44.69 4.75
C THR A 3 -33.69 -43.59 5.75
N THR A 4 -34.01 -43.79 7.03
CA THR A 4 -33.62 -42.89 8.13
C THR A 4 -32.10 -42.77 8.27
N LEU A 5 -31.36 -43.87 8.08
CA LEU A 5 -29.89 -43.88 8.23
C LEU A 5 -29.22 -43.08 7.10
N VAL A 6 -29.77 -43.13 5.89
CA VAL A 6 -29.25 -42.39 4.71
C VAL A 6 -29.41 -40.88 4.91
N ILE A 7 -30.56 -40.43 5.42
CA ILE A 7 -30.83 -39.01 5.65
C ILE A 7 -29.88 -38.43 6.71
N ILE A 8 -29.67 -39.15 7.83
CA ILE A 8 -28.76 -38.71 8.90
C ILE A 8 -27.33 -38.58 8.38
N LEU A 9 -26.85 -39.54 7.57
CA LEU A 9 -25.52 -39.49 6.96
C LEU A 9 -25.36 -38.29 6.01
N LEU A 10 -26.38 -37.95 5.23
CA LEU A 10 -26.36 -36.77 4.36
C LEU A 10 -26.32 -35.45 5.15
N PHE A 11 -27.05 -35.34 6.26
CA PHE A 11 -26.98 -34.16 7.13
C PHE A 11 -25.62 -34.00 7.80
N ILE A 12 -25.03 -35.11 8.27
CA ILE A 12 -23.69 -35.11 8.86
C ILE A 12 -22.66 -34.73 7.78
N ALA A 13 -22.74 -35.32 6.59
CA ALA A 13 -21.87 -34.98 5.48
C ALA A 13 -22.01 -33.52 5.06
N PHE A 14 -23.22 -32.96 5.05
CA PHE A 14 -23.46 -31.55 4.75
C PHE A 14 -22.89 -30.62 5.83
N LYS A 15 -23.07 -30.95 7.12
CA LYS A 15 -22.45 -30.18 8.21
C LYS A 15 -20.93 -30.27 8.16
N LEU A 16 -20.38 -31.46 7.95
CA LEU A 16 -18.94 -31.68 7.81
C LEU A 16 -18.40 -30.92 6.60
N PHE A 17 -19.10 -30.94 5.47
CA PHE A 17 -18.76 -30.17 4.27
C PHE A 17 -18.84 -28.66 4.53
N SER A 18 -19.85 -28.18 5.26
CA SER A 18 -19.97 -26.75 5.59
C SER A 18 -18.85 -26.25 6.53
N VAL A 19 -18.46 -27.07 7.50
CA VAL A 19 -17.36 -26.78 8.43
C VAL A 19 -16.01 -26.89 7.73
N LEU A 20 -15.81 -27.93 6.91
CA LEU A 20 -14.61 -28.12 6.11
C LEU A 20 -14.46 -27.00 5.08
N ARG A 21 -15.54 -26.59 4.40
CA ARG A 21 -15.55 -25.44 3.49
C ARG A 21 -15.10 -24.18 4.22
N ARG A 22 -15.59 -23.93 5.44
CA ARG A 22 -15.18 -22.77 6.25
C ARG A 22 -13.67 -22.80 6.57
N TYR A 23 -13.14 -23.97 6.92
CA TYR A 23 -11.69 -24.18 7.15
C TYR A 23 -10.84 -24.07 5.88
N LEU A 24 -11.37 -24.51 4.73
CA LEU A 24 -10.70 -24.43 3.44
C LEU A 24 -10.77 -23.02 2.83
N THR A 25 -11.76 -22.21 3.21
CA THR A 25 -11.90 -20.81 2.74
C THR A 25 -11.08 -19.80 3.55
N THR A 26 -10.46 -20.21 4.66
CA THR A 26 -9.52 -19.39 5.40
C THR A 26 -8.09 -19.60 4.90
N THR A 27 -7.83 -19.23 3.66
CA THR A 27 -6.45 -18.99 3.24
C THR A 27 -5.96 -17.75 4.00
N PRO A 28 -4.87 -17.81 4.78
CA PRO A 28 -4.28 -16.58 5.33
C PRO A 28 -3.99 -15.64 4.16
N ARG A 29 -4.56 -14.42 4.21
CA ARG A 29 -4.30 -13.37 3.22
C ARG A 29 -2.77 -13.22 3.14
N GLN A 30 -2.18 -13.73 2.07
CA GLN A 30 -0.82 -13.39 1.66
C GLN A 30 -0.85 -11.87 1.45
N MET A 31 -0.62 -11.07 2.50
CA MET A 31 -0.26 -9.67 2.33
C MET A 31 0.96 -9.69 1.42
N SER A 32 0.77 -9.19 0.21
CA SER A 32 1.43 -9.81 -0.91
C SER A 32 2.88 -9.33 -0.98
N GLN A 33 3.83 -10.28 -0.92
CA GLN A 33 5.23 -10.01 -1.23
C GLN A 33 5.35 -9.25 -2.57
N GLN A 34 4.40 -9.49 -3.48
CA GLN A 34 4.22 -8.80 -4.75
C GLN A 34 3.99 -7.28 -4.59
N THR A 35 3.07 -6.84 -3.71
CA THR A 35 2.79 -5.41 -3.46
C THR A 35 4.03 -4.71 -2.92
N ILE A 36 4.76 -5.34 -1.99
CA ILE A 36 6.02 -4.77 -1.47
C ILE A 36 7.02 -4.60 -2.60
N SER A 37 7.25 -5.64 -3.39
CA SER A 37 8.19 -5.57 -4.51
C SER A 37 7.77 -4.58 -5.60
N GLN A 38 6.47 -4.44 -5.87
CA GLN A 38 5.95 -3.43 -6.79
C GLN A 38 6.22 -2.01 -6.28
N VAL A 39 5.98 -1.74 -5.00
CA VAL A 39 6.23 -0.43 -4.38
C VAL A 39 7.73 -0.12 -4.36
N GLU A 40 8.57 -1.10 -4.02
CA GLU A 40 10.04 -0.96 -4.06
C GLU A 40 10.53 -0.64 -5.48
N GLU A 41 10.00 -1.31 -6.50
CA GLU A 41 10.35 -1.04 -7.89
C GLU A 41 9.92 0.36 -8.33
N LEU A 42 8.73 0.82 -7.93
CA LEU A 42 8.29 2.20 -8.17
C LEU A 42 9.21 3.22 -7.48
N ILE A 43 9.58 2.99 -6.22
CA ILE A 43 10.52 3.86 -5.48
C ILE A 43 11.88 3.93 -6.18
N LYS A 44 12.35 2.81 -6.73
CA LYS A 44 13.66 2.72 -7.40
C LYS A 44 13.66 3.35 -8.78
N THR A 45 12.56 3.23 -9.53
CA THR A 45 12.48 3.65 -10.94
C THR A 45 12.00 5.08 -11.12
N LYS A 46 11.26 5.64 -10.16
CA LYS A 46 10.75 7.02 -10.24
C LYS A 46 11.70 7.98 -9.54
N PRO A 47 12.23 9.02 -10.24
CA PRO A 47 13.12 10.01 -9.63
C PRO A 47 12.49 10.73 -8.43
N VAL A 48 11.19 11.00 -8.49
CA VAL A 48 10.41 11.48 -7.36
C VAL A 48 9.15 10.65 -7.24
N PHE A 49 8.98 10.01 -6.09
CA PHE A 49 7.81 9.20 -5.75
C PHE A 49 7.16 9.77 -4.49
N VAL A 50 5.83 9.93 -4.52
CA VAL A 50 5.05 10.44 -3.39
C VAL A 50 3.84 9.54 -3.17
N ALA A 51 3.81 8.82 -2.05
CA ALA A 51 2.57 8.22 -1.57
C ALA A 51 1.73 9.30 -0.88
N SER A 52 0.47 9.43 -1.30
CA SER A 52 -0.42 10.54 -0.97
C SER A 52 -1.82 10.02 -0.62
N LYS A 53 -2.67 10.91 -0.09
CA LYS A 53 -4.12 10.75 -0.10
C LYS A 53 -4.80 12.03 -0.57
N THR A 54 -5.87 11.92 -1.34
CA THR A 54 -6.50 13.08 -2.00
C THR A 54 -7.00 14.14 -1.02
N TYR A 55 -7.51 13.71 0.14
CA TYR A 55 -8.05 14.59 1.18
C TYR A 55 -6.99 15.16 2.14
N CYS A 56 -5.73 14.74 2.05
CA CYS A 56 -4.71 15.10 3.04
C CYS A 56 -4.11 16.49 2.74
N PRO A 57 -4.24 17.48 3.66
CA PRO A 57 -3.72 18.83 3.42
C PRO A 57 -2.19 18.86 3.32
N TYR A 58 -1.49 18.02 4.09
CA TYR A 58 -0.03 17.90 4.01
C TYR A 58 0.44 17.30 2.68
N CYS A 59 -0.35 16.39 2.10
CA CYS A 59 -0.08 15.86 0.77
C CYS A 59 -0.25 16.96 -0.30
N SER A 60 -1.30 17.78 -0.19
CA SER A 60 -1.50 18.92 -1.10
C SER A 60 -0.34 19.92 -1.06
N ALA A 61 0.16 20.26 0.14
CA ALA A 61 1.32 21.13 0.30
C ALA A 61 2.61 20.51 -0.29
N THR A 62 2.83 19.22 -0.06
CA THR A 62 3.96 18.46 -0.63
C THR A 62 3.89 18.42 -2.16
N LYS A 63 2.72 18.10 -2.73
CA LYS A 63 2.50 18.09 -4.19
C LYS A 63 2.74 19.46 -4.80
N LYS A 64 2.28 20.54 -4.17
CA LYS A 64 2.54 21.91 -4.64
C LYS A 64 4.04 22.21 -4.71
N LEU A 65 4.77 21.95 -3.63
CA LEU A 65 6.22 22.20 -3.59
C LEU A 65 6.96 21.37 -4.65
N ILE A 66 6.64 20.08 -4.76
CA ILE A 66 7.27 19.19 -5.74
C ILE A 66 6.92 19.63 -7.16
N ASN A 67 5.67 19.99 -7.45
CA ASN A 67 5.25 20.42 -8.79
C ASN A 67 5.96 21.70 -9.26
N GLU A 68 6.37 22.59 -8.34
CA GLU A 68 7.18 23.77 -8.67
C GLU A 68 8.63 23.43 -9.07
N ILE A 69 9.11 22.23 -8.74
CA ILE A 69 10.50 21.80 -8.93
C ILE A 69 10.61 20.70 -9.99
N TYR A 70 9.70 19.72 -9.94
CA TYR A 70 9.67 18.51 -10.74
C TYR A 70 8.21 18.08 -10.99
N PRO A 71 7.53 18.67 -11.99
CA PRO A 71 6.12 18.37 -12.32
C PRO A 71 5.87 16.90 -12.68
N GLU A 72 6.89 16.20 -13.16
CA GLU A 72 6.84 14.80 -13.61
C GLU A 72 6.80 13.80 -12.44
N ALA A 73 6.71 14.27 -11.18
CA ALA A 73 6.73 13.42 -10.00
C ALA A 73 5.61 12.38 -10.03
N TYR A 74 5.94 11.15 -9.65
CA TYR A 74 4.96 10.07 -9.57
C TYR A 74 4.19 10.16 -8.26
N ILE A 75 2.88 10.44 -8.36
CA ILE A 75 1.98 10.56 -7.22
C ILE A 75 1.09 9.32 -7.14
N LEU A 76 1.15 8.60 -6.02
CA LEU A 76 0.33 7.43 -5.75
C LEU A 76 -0.75 7.78 -4.71
N GLU A 77 -1.99 7.97 -5.14
CA GLU A 77 -3.12 8.33 -4.27
C GLU A 77 -3.72 7.06 -3.64
N LEU A 78 -3.30 6.74 -2.42
CA LEU A 78 -3.64 5.47 -1.77
C LEU A 78 -5.13 5.33 -1.46
N ASP A 79 -5.84 6.42 -1.23
CA ASP A 79 -7.27 6.40 -0.92
C ASP A 79 -8.17 6.08 -2.13
N THR A 80 -7.62 6.09 -3.34
CA THR A 80 -8.36 5.76 -4.57
C THR A 80 -8.08 4.36 -5.09
N MET A 81 -7.24 3.58 -4.39
CA MET A 81 -6.80 2.24 -4.80
C MET A 81 -7.41 1.17 -3.91
N GLU A 82 -7.80 0.04 -4.48
CA GLU A 82 -8.33 -1.11 -3.73
C GLU A 82 -7.26 -1.65 -2.76
N GLU A 83 -6.02 -1.75 -3.24
CA GLU A 83 -4.84 -2.20 -2.50
C GLU A 83 -4.17 -1.10 -1.67
N GLY A 84 -4.76 0.11 -1.59
CA GLY A 84 -4.13 1.28 -0.99
C GLY A 84 -3.72 1.11 0.48
N SER A 85 -4.53 0.38 1.27
CA SER A 85 -4.17 0.04 2.65
C SER A 85 -2.98 -0.91 2.73
N GLU A 86 -2.89 -1.87 1.81
CA GLU A 86 -1.79 -2.84 1.77
C GLU A 86 -0.48 -2.15 1.37
N ILE A 87 -0.54 -1.25 0.38
CA ILE A 87 0.58 -0.38 0.00
C ILE A 87 1.01 0.50 1.17
N GLN A 88 0.07 1.07 1.92
CA GLN A 88 0.40 1.89 3.09
C GLN A 88 1.15 1.09 4.16
N ASP A 89 0.76 -0.16 4.39
CA ASP A 89 1.45 -1.06 5.32
C ASP A 89 2.81 -1.54 4.76
N ALA A 90 2.93 -1.73 3.45
CA ALA A 90 4.21 -2.00 2.77
C ALA A 90 5.20 -0.84 2.93
N LEU A 91 4.75 0.40 2.69
CA LEU A 91 5.55 1.60 2.90
C LEU A 91 6.02 1.70 4.36
N ALA A 92 5.15 1.39 5.32
CA ALA A 92 5.52 1.36 6.73
C ALA A 92 6.61 0.31 7.03
N LYS A 93 6.61 -0.84 6.36
CA LYS A 93 7.68 -1.85 6.48
C LYS A 93 8.99 -1.39 5.86
N ILE A 94 8.93 -0.72 4.71
CA ILE A 94 10.11 -0.23 3.97
C ILE A 94 10.79 0.93 4.73
N THR A 95 10.01 1.87 5.26
CA THR A 95 10.55 3.13 5.79
C THR A 95 10.38 3.34 7.29
N GLY A 96 9.56 2.53 7.95
CA GLY A 96 9.08 2.80 9.31
C GLY A 96 7.96 3.86 9.38
N GLN A 97 7.61 4.51 8.27
CA GLN A 97 6.61 5.58 8.21
C GLN A 97 5.31 5.11 7.56
N ARG A 98 4.24 5.04 8.37
CA ARG A 98 2.90 4.69 7.89
C ARG A 98 2.08 5.90 7.41
N THR A 99 2.47 7.12 7.78
CA THR A 99 1.73 8.34 7.45
C THR A 99 2.01 8.81 6.02
N VAL A 100 0.99 9.45 5.42
CA VAL A 100 1.14 10.21 4.17
C VAL A 100 1.31 11.71 4.49
N PRO A 101 2.05 12.48 3.68
CA PRO A 101 2.80 12.02 2.51
C PRO A 101 4.02 11.19 2.92
N ASN A 102 4.41 10.21 2.11
CA ASN A 102 5.67 9.46 2.24
C ASN A 102 6.47 9.67 0.95
N VAL A 103 7.58 10.42 1.06
CA VAL A 103 8.29 11.01 -0.08
C VAL A 103 9.64 10.34 -0.28
N PHE A 104 9.95 10.03 -1.54
CA PHE A 104 11.24 9.51 -1.97
C PHE A 104 11.80 10.34 -3.12
N ILE A 105 13.11 10.52 -3.12
CA ILE A 105 13.85 11.15 -4.22
C ILE A 105 15.02 10.23 -4.58
N ASN A 106 15.08 9.78 -5.83
CA ASN A 106 16.08 8.84 -6.35
C ASN A 106 16.26 7.61 -5.45
N GLY A 107 15.15 6.98 -5.08
CA GLY A 107 15.10 5.82 -4.18
C GLY A 107 15.39 6.11 -2.70
N LYS A 108 15.82 7.32 -2.34
CA LYS A 108 16.08 7.71 -0.95
C LYS A 108 14.80 8.19 -0.26
N HIS A 109 14.46 7.59 0.87
CA HIS A 109 13.37 8.07 1.73
C HIS A 109 13.71 9.44 2.33
N ILE A 110 12.83 10.40 2.11
CA ILE A 110 12.94 11.79 2.61
C ILE A 110 12.12 11.98 3.89
N GLY A 111 10.95 11.32 3.99
CA GLY A 111 10.03 11.45 5.11
C GLY A 111 8.68 12.04 4.69
N GLY A 112 8.08 12.83 5.56
CA GLY A 112 6.79 13.49 5.33
C GLY A 112 6.90 14.92 4.82
N ASN A 113 5.79 15.66 4.95
CA ASN A 113 5.73 17.04 4.50
C ASN A 113 6.74 17.94 5.23
N SER A 114 6.83 17.82 6.56
CA SER A 114 7.75 18.65 7.36
C SER A 114 9.21 18.43 6.95
N ASP A 115 9.61 17.16 6.75
CA ASP A 115 10.96 16.80 6.33
C ASP A 115 11.28 17.42 4.98
N LEU A 116 10.39 17.27 3.99
CA LEU A 116 10.58 17.84 2.65
C LEU A 116 10.65 19.37 2.68
N GLN A 117 9.73 20.04 3.38
CA GLN A 117 9.71 21.50 3.48
C GLN A 117 10.99 22.05 4.14
N SER A 118 11.54 21.32 5.13
CA SER A 118 12.79 21.72 5.81
C SER A 118 14.03 21.69 4.92
N LEU A 119 14.03 20.91 3.82
CA LEU A 119 15.16 20.85 2.90
C LEU A 119 15.27 22.13 2.06
N GLY A 120 14.15 22.75 1.72
CA GLY A 120 14.09 23.87 0.79
C GLY A 120 14.31 23.47 -0.68
N LYS A 121 13.86 24.33 -1.60
CA LYS A 121 13.81 24.05 -3.05
C LYS A 121 15.17 23.70 -3.65
N GLU A 122 16.22 24.44 -3.31
CA GLU A 122 17.56 24.26 -3.89
C GLU A 122 18.19 22.92 -3.50
N LYS A 123 17.99 22.48 -2.25
CA LYS A 123 18.45 21.17 -1.82
C LYS A 123 17.68 20.05 -2.50
N ILE A 124 16.36 20.21 -2.68
CA ILE A 124 15.52 19.24 -3.39
C ILE A 124 15.97 19.10 -4.85
N LYS A 125 16.18 20.21 -5.58
CA LYS A 125 16.73 20.18 -6.95
C LYS A 125 18.02 19.39 -7.03
N LYS A 126 18.97 19.66 -6.13
CA LYS A 126 20.26 18.96 -6.07
C LYS A 126 20.11 17.46 -5.78
N LEU A 127 19.09 17.05 -5.03
CA LEU A 127 18.84 15.63 -4.76
C LEU A 127 18.24 14.91 -5.98
N ILE A 128 17.50 15.62 -6.82
CA ILE A 128 16.88 15.07 -8.04
C ILE A 128 17.93 14.87 -9.13
N GLY A 129 18.87 15.82 -9.28
CA GLY A 129 19.89 15.82 -10.32
C GLY A 129 19.86 17.10 -11.12
#